data_AF-A0A1G1XNK8-F1
#
_entry.id   AF-A0A1G1XNK8-F1
#
_cell.length_a   1.000
_cell.length_b   1.000
_cell.length_c   1.000
_cell.angle_alpha   90.00
_cell.angle_beta   90.00
_cell.angle_gamma   90.00
#
_symmetry.space_group_name_H-M   'P 1'
#
loop_
_entity.id
_entity.type
_entity.pdbx_description
1 polymer ?
#
loop_
_entity_poly.entity_id
_entity_poly.type
_entity_poly.pdbx_seq_one_letter_code
_entity_poly.pdbx_strand_id
1 'polypeptide(L)' 'METYCAWCGKFLGLVKCAAAQAGKVSHGICETCFEKVLTEIEGIQMPFREPPKEPELEK' A
#
# COMPACT_ATOMS: atom_id res chain seq x y z
N MET A 1 13.37 2.36 -7.50
CA MET A 1 12.17 1.57 -7.83
C MET A 1 11.06 2.53 -8.16
N GLU A 2 10.36 2.29 -9.27
CA GLU A 2 9.20 3.08 -9.65
C GLU A 2 7.98 2.62 -8.84
N THR A 3 7.20 3.60 -8.37
CA THR A 3 5.97 3.35 -7.63
C THR A 3 4.79 3.89 -8.43
N TYR A 4 3.78 3.04 -8.63
CA TYR A 4 2.54 3.41 -9.32
C TYR A 4 1.34 3.23 -8.40
N CYS A 5 0.26 3.97 -8.66
CA CYS A 5 -1.00 3.78 -7.97
C CYS A 5 -1.60 2.43 -8.39
N ALA A 6 -1.90 1.57 -7.42
CA ALA A 6 -2.51 0.27 -7.65
C ALA A 6 -3.90 0.36 -8.30
N TRP A 7 -4.60 1.48 -8.09
CA TRP A 7 -5.98 1.65 -8.55
C TRP A 7 -6.07 2.29 -9.92
N CYS A 8 -5.33 3.39 -10.15
CA CYS A 8 -5.44 4.18 -11.37
C CYS A 8 -4.20 4.13 -12.27
N GLY A 9 -3.13 3.43 -11.85
CA GLY A 9 -1.88 3.33 -12.60
C GLY A 9 -1.05 4.61 -12.64
N LYS A 10 -1.45 5.68 -11.93
CA LYS A 10 -0.71 6.95 -11.91
C LYS A 10 0.68 6.77 -11.30
N PHE A 11 1.71 7.29 -11.95
CA PHE A 11 3.06 7.32 -11.39
C PHE A 11 3.10 8.19 -10.13
N LEU A 12 3.62 7.62 -9.03
CA LEU A 12 3.71 8.27 -7.72
C LEU A 12 5.12 8.75 -7.39
N GLY A 13 6.14 8.21 -8.06
CA GLY A 13 7.53 8.64 -7.88
C GLY A 13 8.50 7.47 -7.83
N LEU A 14 9.77 7.83 -7.59
CA LEU A 14 10.86 6.88 -7.37
C LEU A 14 11.12 6.73 -5.88
N VAL A 15 10.97 5.52 -5.36
CA VAL A 15 11.35 5.18 -4.00
C VAL A 15 12.76 4.58 -4.01
N LYS A 16 13.61 5.05 -3.09
CA LYS A 16 14.93 4.44 -2.83
C LYS A 16 14.71 3.08 -2.17
N CYS A 17 14.98 2.00 -2.89
CA CYS A 17 14.94 0.65 -2.33
C CYS A 17 16.16 0.37 -1.46
N ALA A 18 15.95 -0.38 -0.37
CA ALA A 18 16.98 -1.25 0.17
C ALA A 18 17.29 -2.37 -0.86
N ALA A 19 18.55 -2.80 -0.97
CA ALA A 19 19.09 -3.63 -2.06
C ALA A 19 18.27 -4.90 -2.42
N ALA A 20 17.43 -5.42 -1.53
CA ALA A 20 16.59 -6.60 -1.73
C ALA A 20 15.42 -6.46 -2.73
N GLN A 21 15.12 -5.25 -3.22
CA GLN A 21 13.96 -4.99 -4.09
C GLN A 21 14.33 -4.47 -5.50
N ALA A 22 15.60 -4.57 -5.91
CA ALA A 22 16.03 -4.17 -7.25
C ALA A 22 15.26 -4.93 -8.34
N GLY A 23 14.65 -4.20 -9.28
CA GLY A 23 13.92 -4.76 -10.42
C GLY A 23 12.42 -5.02 -10.19
N LYS A 24 11.86 -4.72 -9.01
CA LYS A 24 10.41 -4.81 -8.76
C LYS A 24 9.75 -3.45 -8.88
N VAL A 25 8.50 -3.43 -9.37
CA VAL A 25 7.63 -2.25 -9.35
C VAL A 25 6.87 -2.23 -8.03
N SER A 26 6.87 -1.10 -7.33
CA SER A 26 6.06 -0.92 -6.12
C SER A 26 4.70 -0.34 -6.44
N HIS A 27 3.73 -0.69 -5.60
CA HIS A 27 2.37 -0.20 -5.72
C HIS A 27 2.00 0.57 -4.44
N GLY A 28 1.45 1.77 -4.62
CA GLY A 28 0.88 2.60 -3.55
C GLY A 28 -0.54 3.04 -3.92
N ILE A 29 -1.12 3.97 -3.17
CA ILE A 29 -2.39 4.62 -3.51
C ILE A 29 -2.18 6.13 -3.59
N CYS A 30 -2.68 6.79 -4.63
CA CYS A 30 -2.65 8.25 -4.70
C CYS A 30 -3.71 8.86 -3.78
N GLU A 31 -3.50 10.10 -3.33
CA GLU A 31 -4.42 10.85 -2.46
C GLU A 31 -5.85 10.84 -3.02
N THR A 32 -6.04 11.08 -4.31
CA THR A 32 -7.37 11.08 -4.94
C THR A 32 -8.07 9.72 -4.88
N CYS A 33 -7.34 8.63 -5.07
CA CYS A 33 -7.91 7.29 -4.94
C CYS A 33 -8.17 6.95 -3.47
N PHE A 34 -7.30 7.39 -2.57
CA PHE A 34 -7.45 7.19 -1.14
C PHE A 34 -8.69 7.91 -0.59
N GLU A 35 -8.94 9.15 -0.99
CA GLU A 35 -10.14 9.90 -0.60
C GLU A 35 -11.42 9.21 -1.08
N LYS A 36 -11.47 8.77 -2.33
CA LYS A 36 -12.63 8.02 -2.87
C LYS A 36 -12.94 6.77 -2.05
N VAL A 37 -11.89 6.04 -1.68
CA VAL A 37 -11.99 4.84 -0.85
C VAL A 37 -12.52 5.17 0.53
N LEU A 38 -12.00 6.21 1.17
CA LEU A 38 -12.47 6.63 2.47
C LEU A 38 -13.93 7.08 2.42
N THR A 39 -14.34 7.83 1.40
CA THR A 39 -15.75 8.23 1.20
C THR A 39 -16.66 7.02 1.02
N GLU A 40 -16.22 5.97 0.31
CA GLU A 40 -16.99 4.72 0.18
C GLU A 40 -17.03 3.92 1.49
N ILE A 41 -15.94 3.91 2.26
CA ILE A 41 -15.81 3.18 3.54
C ILE A 41 -16.55 3.88 4.68
N GLU A 42 -16.71 5.21 4.69
CA GLU A 42 -17.51 5.90 5.72
C GLU A 42 -18.98 5.45 5.72
N GLY A 43 -19.45 4.83 4.64
CA GLY A 43 -20.75 4.14 4.58
C GLY A 43 -20.73 2.66 5.01
N ILE A 44 -19.56 2.07 5.23
CA ILE A 44 -19.36 0.64 5.51
C ILE A 44 -18.50 0.49 6.77
N GLN A 45 -19.14 0.27 7.91
CA GLN A 45 -18.46 -0.08 9.16
C GLN A 45 -17.81 -1.47 9.03
N MET A 46 -16.61 -1.54 8.45
CA MET A 46 -15.83 -2.77 8.39
C MET A 46 -15.19 -3.02 9.76
N PRO A 47 -15.28 -4.23 10.31
CA PRO A 47 -14.56 -4.57 11.53
C PRO A 47 -13.06 -4.47 11.26
N PHE A 48 -12.35 -3.73 12.12
CA PHE A 48 -10.89 -3.66 12.11
C PHE A 48 -10.32 -5.09 12.16
N ARG A 49 -9.62 -5.50 11.11
CA ARG A 49 -8.94 -6.80 11.07
C ARG A 49 -7.52 -6.57 11.55
N GLU A 50 -7.20 -7.09 12.75
CA GLU A 50 -5.84 -7.05 13.25
C GLU A 50 -4.88 -7.66 12.22
N PRO A 51 -3.75 -7.00 11.91
CA PRO A 51 -2.72 -7.60 11.10
C PRO A 51 -2.23 -8.89 11.77
N PRO A 52 -1.89 -9.95 11.00
CA PRO A 52 -1.34 -11.16 11.57
C PRO A 52 -0.07 -10.82 12.36
N LYS A 53 -0.01 -11.25 13.63
CA LYS A 53 1.21 -11.14 14.45
C LYS A 53 2.36 -11.80 13.69
N GLU A 54 3.43 -11.04 13.48
CA GLU A 54 4.67 -11.57 12.93
C GLU A 54 5.14 -12.73 13.84
N PRO A 55 5.55 -13.87 13.29
CA PRO A 55 6.09 -14.95 14.11
C PRO A 55 7.37 -14.44 14.79
N GLU A 56 7.36 -14.43 16.12
CA GLU A 56 8.57 -14.18 16.91
C GLU A 56 9.60 -15.26 16.54
N LEU A 57 10.72 -14.83 15.97
CA LEU A 57 11.85 -15.69 15.64
C LEU A 57 12.43 -16.22 16.96
N GLU A 58 12.03 -17.42 17.38
CA GLU A 58 12.65 -18.15 18.48
C GLU A 58 14.13 -18.39 18.15
N LYS A 59 15.02 -17.95 19.06
CA LYS A 59 16.48 -18.09 18.99
C LYS A 59 16.95 -19.48 19.38
#